data_AF-A0A961NX11-F1
#
_entry.id   AF-A0A961NX11-F1
#
_cell.length_a   1.000
_cell.length_b   1.000
_cell.length_c   1.000
_cell.angle_alpha   90.00
_cell.angle_beta   90.00
_cell.angle_gamma   90.00
#
_symmetry.space_group_name_H-M   'P 1'
#
loop_
_entity.id
_entity.type
_entity.pdbx_description
1 polymer ?
#
loop_
_entity_poly.entity_id
_entity_poly.type
_entity_poly.pdbx_seq_one_letter_code
_entity_poly.pdbx_strand_id
1 'polypeptide(L)'
;MSRIGKKPVELPGGVSASVSGQTIEVKGPKGTLSFTATDDVTLKVDDGAVSIEPRGKSKRARQQWGMSRTMVQNCVTGVSDGFKKELEISGVGYRAQMQGNVLKLNLGYSHEVNFEAPQGVTVTAPKQTEIVVEGIDNQLVGQVAANIREWRGPEPYKGKGIRYKDEYIFRKEGKKK
;
A
#
# COMPACT_ATOMS: atom_id res chain seq x y z
N MET A 1 -20.61 -13.80 1.31
CA MET A 1 -19.44 -14.66 1.05
C MET A 1 -18.59 -14.02 -0.03
N SER A 2 -17.27 -13.94 0.15
CA SER A 2 -16.38 -13.34 -0.86
C SER A 2 -16.35 -14.21 -2.12
N ARG A 3 -16.75 -13.65 -3.26
CA ARG A 3 -16.68 -14.32 -4.58
C ARG A 3 -15.31 -14.12 -5.24
N ILE A 4 -14.42 -13.35 -4.62
CA ILE A 4 -13.13 -12.92 -5.18
C ILE A 4 -12.18 -14.12 -5.34
N GLY A 5 -12.19 -15.07 -4.40
CA GLY A 5 -11.37 -16.28 -4.45
C GLY A 5 -11.66 -17.20 -5.63
N LYS A 6 -12.85 -17.11 -6.26
CA LYS A 6 -13.20 -17.92 -7.44
C LYS A 6 -12.39 -17.55 -8.68
N LYS A 7 -11.90 -16.31 -8.75
CA LYS A 7 -11.12 -15.83 -9.88
C LYS A 7 -9.65 -16.15 -9.63
N PRO A 8 -9.01 -16.93 -10.51
CA PRO A 8 -7.57 -17.15 -10.41
C PRO A 8 -6.81 -15.81 -10.53
N VAL A 9 -5.55 -15.82 -10.10
CA VAL A 9 -4.63 -14.69 -10.26
C VAL A 9 -3.76 -14.98 -11.47
N GLU A 10 -3.95 -14.23 -12.55
CA GLU A 10 -3.14 -14.36 -13.76
C GLU A 10 -1.73 -13.83 -13.52
N LEU A 11 -0.71 -14.52 -14.05
CA LEU A 11 0.68 -14.08 -14.00
C LEU A 11 1.01 -13.37 -15.32
N PRO A 12 1.23 -12.05 -15.32
CA PRO A 12 1.63 -11.33 -16.53
C PRO A 12 3.02 -11.78 -16.99
N GLY A 13 3.31 -11.58 -18.28
CA GLY A 13 4.60 -11.98 -18.87
C GLY A 13 5.79 -11.38 -18.10
N GLY A 14 6.75 -12.24 -17.73
CA GLY A 14 7.92 -11.84 -16.92
C GLY A 14 7.72 -11.95 -15.41
N VAL A 15 6.56 -12.40 -14.94
CA VAL A 15 6.32 -12.76 -13.54
C VAL A 15 6.22 -14.28 -13.39
N SER A 16 6.99 -14.84 -12.46
CA SER A 16 6.97 -16.27 -12.12
C SER A 16 6.55 -16.46 -10.67
N ALA A 17 5.68 -17.43 -10.41
CA ALA A 17 5.31 -17.83 -9.06
C ALA A 17 5.79 -19.27 -8.79
N SER A 18 6.32 -19.51 -7.59
CA SER A 18 6.67 -20.84 -7.10
C SER A 18 5.99 -21.08 -5.77
N VAL A 19 5.50 -22.30 -5.55
CA VAL A 19 4.83 -22.69 -4.31
C VAL A 19 5.67 -23.75 -3.60
N SER A 20 6.06 -23.46 -2.36
CA SER A 20 6.73 -24.38 -1.46
C SER A 20 5.86 -24.59 -0.23
N GLY A 21 5.16 -25.73 -0.19
CA GLY A 21 4.17 -26.03 0.85
C GLY A 21 2.99 -25.06 0.84
N GLN A 22 3.02 -24.06 1.72
CA GLN A 22 2.01 -22.99 1.80
C GLN A 22 2.57 -21.59 1.56
N THR A 23 3.88 -21.49 1.31
CA THR A 23 4.52 -20.25 0.95
C THR A 23 4.55 -20.15 -0.56
N ILE A 24 4.04 -19.03 -1.08
CA ILE A 24 4.17 -18.66 -2.48
C ILE A 24 5.19 -17.54 -2.59
N GLU A 25 6.18 -17.76 -3.44
CA GLU A 25 7.19 -16.77 -3.80
C GLU A 25 6.93 -16.32 -5.22
N VAL A 26 6.73 -15.01 -5.39
CA VAL A 26 6.46 -14.36 -6.67
C VAL A 26 7.65 -13.49 -7.03
N LYS A 27 8.21 -13.72 -8.21
CA LYS A 27 9.35 -12.99 -8.76
C LYS A 27 8.91 -12.22 -10.00
N GLY A 28 9.35 -10.99 -10.13
CA GLY A 28 9.06 -10.14 -11.29
C GLY A 28 10.15 -9.09 -11.49
N PRO A 29 9.94 -8.15 -12.44
CA PRO A 29 10.95 -7.17 -12.81
C PRO A 29 11.35 -6.23 -11.66
N LYS A 30 10.46 -5.96 -10.70
CA LYS A 30 10.75 -5.05 -9.58
C LYS A 30 11.34 -5.73 -8.34
N GLY A 31 11.40 -7.07 -8.31
CA GLY A 31 11.95 -7.83 -7.19
C GLY A 31 11.15 -9.09 -6.88
N THR A 32 11.25 -9.53 -5.62
CA THR A 32 10.67 -10.78 -5.13
C THR A 32 9.83 -10.54 -3.89
N LEU A 33 8.64 -11.12 -3.83
CA LEU A 33 7.75 -11.08 -2.67
C LEU A 33 7.32 -12.49 -2.29
N SER A 34 7.21 -12.75 -0.99
CA SER A 34 6.74 -14.03 -0.46
C SER A 34 5.50 -13.83 0.40
N PHE A 35 4.54 -14.74 0.28
CA PHE A 35 3.36 -14.79 1.14
C PHE A 35 3.15 -16.22 1.62
N THR A 36 2.87 -16.39 2.91
CA THR A 36 2.55 -17.70 3.49
C THR A 36 1.06 -17.76 3.80
N ALA A 37 0.36 -18.67 3.11
CA ALA A 37 -1.05 -18.92 3.36
C ALA A 37 -1.26 -19.80 4.60
N THR A 38 -2.48 -19.75 5.15
CA THR A 38 -2.89 -20.59 6.28
C THR A 38 -3.36 -21.97 5.84
N ASP A 39 -3.25 -22.97 6.72
CA ASP A 39 -3.60 -24.39 6.48
C ASP A 39 -5.02 -24.64 5.96
N ASP A 40 -5.91 -23.65 6.06
CA ASP A 40 -7.28 -23.68 5.59
C ASP A 40 -7.43 -23.62 4.05
N VAL A 41 -6.36 -23.28 3.30
CA VAL A 41 -6.38 -23.12 1.84
C VAL A 41 -5.26 -23.90 1.15
N THR A 42 -5.50 -24.30 -0.09
CA THR A 42 -4.52 -24.90 -1.00
C THR A 42 -4.20 -23.92 -2.11
N LEU A 43 -2.91 -23.72 -2.37
CA LEU A 43 -2.39 -22.93 -3.48
C LEU A 43 -1.99 -23.89 -4.60
N LYS A 44 -2.42 -23.63 -5.83
CA LYS A 44 -1.99 -24.35 -7.04
C LYS A 44 -1.55 -23.34 -8.10
N VAL A 45 -0.51 -23.68 -8.84
CA VAL A 45 -0.01 -22.87 -9.95
C VAL A 45 -0.16 -23.72 -11.20
N ASP A 46 -1.10 -23.35 -12.06
CA ASP A 46 -1.45 -24.07 -13.29
C ASP A 46 -1.53 -23.05 -14.44
N ASP A 47 -0.98 -23.39 -15.60
CA ASP A 47 -1.12 -22.65 -16.87
C ASP A 47 -0.92 -21.12 -16.77
N GLY A 48 0.08 -20.68 -16.01
CA GLY A 48 0.38 -19.25 -15.85
C GLY A 48 -0.60 -18.48 -14.96
N ALA A 49 -1.38 -19.19 -14.14
CA ALA A 49 -2.24 -18.59 -13.13
C ALA A 49 -2.10 -19.29 -11.77
N VAL A 50 -2.32 -18.53 -10.70
CA VAL A 50 -2.40 -19.06 -9.34
C VAL A 50 -3.86 -19.22 -8.95
N SER A 51 -4.27 -20.46 -8.74
CA SER A 51 -5.58 -20.78 -8.18
C SER A 51 -5.46 -21.07 -6.68
N ILE A 52 -6.44 -20.60 -5.92
CA ILE A 52 -6.54 -20.87 -4.48
C ILE A 52 -7.84 -21.60 -4.25
N GLU A 53 -7.82 -22.68 -3.48
CA GLU A 53 -9.00 -23.48 -3.13
C GLU A 53 -9.10 -23.63 -1.61
N PRO A 54 -10.28 -23.41 -0.99
CA PRO A 54 -10.46 -23.71 0.42
C PRO A 54 -10.47 -25.22 0.64
N ARG A 55 -9.74 -25.72 1.64
CA ARG A 55 -9.69 -27.16 1.97
C ARG A 55 -10.98 -27.67 2.62
N GLY A 56 -11.88 -26.78 3.04
CA GLY A 56 -13.13 -27.15 3.68
C GLY A 56 -14.24 -26.13 3.51
N LYS A 57 -15.42 -26.46 4.04
CA LYS A 57 -16.63 -25.62 3.96
C LYS A 57 -16.81 -24.67 5.16
N SER A 58 -15.84 -24.64 6.09
CA SER A 58 -15.91 -23.80 7.29
C SER A 58 -15.97 -22.31 6.93
N LYS A 59 -16.56 -21.51 7.82
CA LYS A 59 -16.61 -20.04 7.66
C LYS A 59 -15.21 -19.45 7.55
N ARG A 60 -14.27 -19.96 8.37
CA ARG A 60 -12.86 -19.56 8.38
C ARG A 60 -12.18 -19.84 7.04
N ALA A 61 -12.28 -21.06 6.52
CA ALA A 61 -11.68 -21.41 5.22
C ALA A 61 -12.19 -20.53 4.08
N ARG A 62 -13.49 -20.20 4.08
CA ARG A 62 -14.08 -19.28 3.09
C ARG A 62 -13.61 -17.83 3.24
N GLN A 63 -13.27 -17.37 4.45
CA GLN A 63 -12.68 -16.05 4.67
C GLN A 63 -11.22 -16.01 4.21
N GLN A 64 -10.45 -17.03 4.59
CA GLN A 64 -9.04 -17.17 4.21
C GLN A 64 -8.86 -17.32 2.70
N TRP A 65 -9.80 -17.97 2.02
CA TRP A 65 -9.79 -18.10 0.56
C TRP A 65 -9.74 -16.76 -0.17
N GLY A 66 -10.63 -15.82 0.20
CA GLY A 66 -10.67 -14.50 -0.42
C GLY A 66 -9.44 -13.65 -0.05
N MET A 67 -9.02 -13.72 1.21
CA MET A 67 -7.84 -12.98 1.70
C MET A 67 -6.57 -13.43 1.00
N SER A 68 -6.31 -14.74 0.97
CA SER A 68 -5.10 -15.32 0.37
C SER A 68 -5.02 -15.01 -1.12
N ARG A 69 -6.16 -15.06 -1.85
CA ARG A 69 -6.21 -14.65 -3.25
C ARG A 69 -5.82 -13.18 -3.45
N THR A 70 -6.32 -12.28 -2.62
CA THR A 70 -5.95 -10.85 -2.68
C THR A 70 -4.49 -10.63 -2.34
N MET A 71 -3.95 -11.35 -1.35
CA MET A 71 -2.53 -11.26 -1.00
C MET A 71 -1.63 -11.71 -2.15
N VAL A 72 -1.94 -12.83 -2.79
CA VAL A 72 -1.20 -13.30 -3.98
C VAL A 72 -1.30 -12.30 -5.13
N GLN A 73 -2.49 -11.77 -5.40
CA GLN A 73 -2.66 -10.72 -6.41
C GLN A 73 -1.81 -9.49 -6.10
N ASN A 74 -1.76 -9.07 -4.83
CA ASN A 74 -0.93 -7.93 -4.42
C ASN A 74 0.55 -8.22 -4.63
N CYS A 75 1.03 -9.45 -4.36
CA CYS A 75 2.41 -9.83 -4.65
C CYS A 75 2.70 -9.73 -6.16
N VAL A 76 1.80 -10.25 -7.01
CA VAL A 76 1.94 -10.19 -8.48
C VAL A 76 1.97 -8.75 -8.97
N THR A 77 0.97 -7.94 -8.60
CA THR A 77 0.89 -6.52 -8.99
C THR A 77 2.07 -5.72 -8.42
N GLY A 78 2.54 -6.05 -7.22
CA GLY A 78 3.70 -5.41 -6.59
C GLY A 78 5.00 -5.61 -7.34
N VAL A 79 5.28 -6.83 -7.80
CA VAL A 79 6.50 -7.13 -8.55
C VAL A 79 6.42 -6.73 -10.03
N SER A 80 5.22 -6.53 -10.60
CA SER A 80 5.03 -6.02 -11.96
C SER A 80 4.92 -4.50 -12.00
N ASP A 81 3.83 -3.94 -11.48
CA ASP A 81 3.45 -2.53 -11.61
C ASP A 81 3.91 -1.72 -10.41
N GLY A 82 4.08 -2.35 -9.25
CA GLY A 82 4.33 -1.69 -7.98
C GLY A 82 3.10 -0.95 -7.44
N PHE A 83 3.25 -0.44 -6.22
CA PHE A 83 2.24 0.36 -5.56
C PHE A 83 2.70 1.79 -5.40
N LYS A 84 1.74 2.70 -5.51
CA LYS A 84 1.95 4.13 -5.34
C LYS A 84 0.84 4.71 -4.47
N LYS A 85 1.22 5.54 -3.50
CA LYS A 85 0.31 6.36 -2.71
C LYS A 85 0.71 7.82 -2.85
N GLU A 86 -0.23 8.63 -3.31
CA GLU A 86 -0.04 10.06 -3.46
C GLU A 86 -0.67 10.79 -2.27
N LEU A 87 0.11 11.66 -1.65
CA LEU A 87 -0.29 12.54 -0.56
C LEU A 87 -0.17 13.99 -1.03
N GLU A 88 -1.09 14.82 -0.57
CA GLU A 88 -1.09 16.26 -0.85
C GLU A 88 -1.02 17.04 0.46
N ILE A 89 -0.22 18.09 0.46
CA ILE A 89 -0.04 19.00 1.59
C ILE A 89 -0.85 20.25 1.32
N SER A 90 -1.76 20.55 2.23
CA SER A 90 -2.57 21.76 2.24
C SER A 90 -2.20 22.60 3.45
N GLY A 91 -1.81 23.86 3.24
CA GLY A 91 -1.47 24.76 4.34
C GLY A 91 -0.51 25.86 3.94
N VAL A 92 -0.68 27.03 4.56
CA VAL A 92 0.22 28.16 4.32
C VAL A 92 1.55 27.87 5.01
N GLY A 93 2.64 27.87 4.23
CA GLY A 93 3.98 27.59 4.71
C GLY A 93 4.29 26.10 4.90
N TYR A 94 3.35 25.21 4.60
CA TYR A 94 3.58 23.77 4.69
C TYR A 94 4.27 23.26 3.44
N ARG A 95 5.35 22.51 3.61
CA ARG A 95 6.11 21.96 2.49
C ARG A 95 6.86 20.69 2.86
N ALA A 96 7.06 19.84 1.86
CA ALA A 96 7.92 18.68 1.89
C ALA A 96 9.10 18.87 0.94
N GLN A 97 10.28 18.40 1.34
CA GLN A 97 11.47 18.37 0.51
C GLN A 97 12.25 17.10 0.79
N MET A 98 12.80 16.47 -0.26
CA MET A 98 13.70 15.33 -0.11
C MET A 98 15.14 15.82 0.13
N GLN A 99 15.80 15.29 1.14
CA GLN A 99 17.23 15.45 1.38
C GLN A 99 17.87 14.06 1.47
N GLY A 100 18.42 13.58 0.35
CA GLY A 100 18.88 12.19 0.26
C GLY A 100 17.74 11.21 0.47
N ASN A 101 17.84 10.35 1.50
CA ASN A 101 16.80 9.39 1.88
C ASN A 101 15.84 9.92 2.97
N VAL A 102 15.98 11.18 3.37
CA VAL A 102 15.18 11.79 4.44
C VAL A 102 14.18 12.77 3.82
N LEU A 103 12.90 12.56 4.11
CA LEU A 103 11.82 13.49 3.79
C LEU A 103 11.73 14.54 4.89
N LYS A 104 12.12 15.78 4.56
CA LYS A 104 11.96 16.94 5.44
C LYS A 104 10.58 17.54 5.29
N LEU A 105 9.87 17.66 6.41
CA LEU A 105 8.50 18.15 6.49
C LEU A 105 8.45 19.42 7.36
N ASN A 106 8.11 20.53 6.74
CA ASN A 106 7.82 21.78 7.44
C ASN A 106 6.31 21.90 7.56
N LEU A 107 5.76 21.59 8.73
CA LEU A 107 4.32 21.49 8.99
C LEU A 107 3.82 22.54 9.99
N GLY A 108 4.60 23.62 10.16
CA GLY A 108 4.31 24.69 11.12
C GLY A 108 4.58 24.33 12.58
N TYR A 109 5.40 23.30 12.84
CA TYR A 109 6.01 23.06 14.14
C TYR A 109 7.22 24.00 14.36
N SER A 110 7.68 24.13 15.60
CA SER A 110 8.87 24.93 15.93
C SER A 110 10.17 24.38 15.34
N HIS A 111 10.16 23.11 14.90
CA HIS A 111 11.28 22.42 14.27
C HIS A 111 10.80 21.67 13.02
N GLU A 112 11.73 21.34 12.13
CA GLU A 112 11.45 20.50 10.96
C GLU A 112 11.28 19.04 11.40
N VAL A 113 10.33 18.34 10.76
CA VAL A 113 10.14 16.90 10.98
C VAL A 113 10.93 16.15 9.90
N ASN A 114 11.89 15.35 10.33
CA ASN A 114 12.70 14.53 9.44
C ASN A 114 12.16 13.10 9.46
N PHE A 115 11.64 12.63 8.32
CA PHE A 115 11.13 11.28 8.17
C PHE A 115 12.09 10.45 7.31
N GLU A 116 12.67 9.41 7.89
CA GLU A 116 13.57 8.52 7.15
C GLU A 116 12.75 7.45 6.40
N ALA A 117 12.95 7.35 5.09
CA ALA A 117 12.24 6.35 4.30
C ALA A 117 12.79 4.94 4.62
N PRO A 118 11.94 3.98 5.04
CA PRO A 118 12.38 2.62 5.35
C PRO A 118 12.79 1.88 4.07
N GLN A 119 13.60 0.82 4.24
CA GLN A 119 14.02 -0.02 3.11
C GLN A 119 12.81 -0.63 2.38
N GLY A 120 12.90 -0.70 1.05
CA GLY A 120 11.84 -1.25 0.20
C GLY A 120 10.75 -0.25 -0.21
N VAL A 121 10.83 1.00 0.27
CA VAL A 121 9.95 2.11 -0.15
C VAL A 121 10.76 3.31 -0.59
N THR A 122 10.40 3.84 -1.75
CA THR A 122 10.94 5.09 -2.28
C THR A 122 9.94 6.20 -2.00
N VAL A 123 10.37 7.24 -1.30
CA VAL A 123 9.57 8.45 -1.10
C VAL A 123 10.13 9.56 -1.97
N THR A 124 9.26 10.23 -2.72
CA THR A 124 9.63 11.38 -3.56
C THR A 124 8.70 12.56 -3.26
N ALA A 125 9.22 13.78 -3.44
CA ALA A 125 8.45 15.01 -3.30
C ALA A 125 8.59 15.82 -4.60
N PRO A 126 7.83 15.49 -5.67
CA PRO A 126 7.96 16.15 -6.97
C PRO A 126 7.62 17.64 -6.91
N LYS A 127 6.71 18.01 -6.00
CA LYS A 127 6.43 19.40 -5.64
C LYS A 127 6.52 19.54 -4.14
N GLN A 128 6.71 20.77 -3.67
CA GLN A 128 6.71 21.06 -2.24
C GLN A 128 5.39 20.69 -1.54
N THR A 129 4.29 20.60 -2.28
CA THR A 129 2.96 20.27 -1.79
C THR A 129 2.50 18.84 -2.11
N GLU A 130 3.33 18.03 -2.75
CA GLU A 130 2.98 16.68 -3.18
C GLU A 130 4.05 15.70 -2.70
N ILE A 131 3.62 14.61 -2.07
CA ILE A 131 4.50 13.50 -1.65
C ILE A 131 3.99 12.24 -2.33
N VAL A 132 4.91 11.47 -2.89
CA VAL A 132 4.64 10.21 -3.56
C VAL A 132 5.42 9.10 -2.87
N VAL A 133 4.71 8.08 -2.39
CA VAL A 133 5.28 6.90 -1.74
C VAL A 133 5.12 5.72 -2.69
N GLU A 134 6.23 5.13 -3.13
CA GLU A 134 6.28 4.03 -4.10
C GLU A 134 7.01 2.83 -3.52
N GLY A 135 6.59 1.62 -3.88
CA GLY A 135 7.24 0.39 -3.44
C GLY A 135 6.57 -0.86 -3.99
N ILE A 136 7.18 -2.02 -3.75
CA ILE A 136 6.64 -3.30 -4.21
C ILE A 136 5.61 -3.90 -3.25
N ASP A 137 5.70 -3.59 -1.95
CA ASP A 137 4.79 -4.09 -0.94
C ASP A 137 3.69 -3.06 -0.62
N ASN A 138 2.45 -3.40 -0.93
CA ASN A 138 1.27 -2.57 -0.65
C ASN A 138 1.10 -2.26 0.84
N GLN A 139 1.44 -3.21 1.73
CA GLN A 139 1.29 -3.03 3.17
C GLN A 139 2.28 -1.98 3.67
N LEU A 140 3.56 -2.14 3.28
CA LEU A 140 4.62 -1.22 3.67
C LEU A 140 4.40 0.19 3.07
N VAL A 141 4.03 0.28 1.78
CA VAL A 141 3.71 1.56 1.12
C VAL A 141 2.55 2.26 1.83
N GLY A 142 1.49 1.52 2.17
CA GLY A 142 0.34 2.04 2.91
C GLY A 142 0.72 2.52 4.32
N GLN A 143 1.53 1.75 5.04
CA GLN A 143 2.00 2.10 6.38
C GLN A 143 2.87 3.35 6.37
N VAL A 144 3.82 3.46 5.43
CA VAL A 144 4.67 4.64 5.29
C VAL A 144 3.84 5.88 4.98
N ALA A 145 2.88 5.78 4.06
CA ALA A 145 1.99 6.89 3.74
C ALA A 145 1.12 7.29 4.96
N ALA A 146 0.66 6.32 5.75
CA ALA A 146 -0.09 6.57 6.98
C ALA A 146 0.77 7.28 8.03
N ASN A 147 2.01 6.84 8.25
CA ASN A 147 2.94 7.46 9.19
C ASN A 147 3.25 8.92 8.80
N ILE A 148 3.45 9.18 7.50
CA ILE A 148 3.67 10.55 6.99
C ILE A 148 2.43 11.42 7.26
N ARG A 149 1.23 10.89 7.00
CA ARG A 149 -0.04 11.59 7.24
C ARG A 149 -0.27 11.89 8.71
N GLU A 150 0.11 10.98 9.60
CA GLU A 150 -0.13 11.09 11.05
C GLU A 150 0.53 12.34 11.67
N TRP A 151 1.69 12.75 11.17
CA TRP A 151 2.39 13.96 11.64
C TRP A 151 1.51 15.20 11.62
N ARG A 152 0.70 15.39 10.57
CA ARG A 152 -0.23 16.51 10.48
C ARG A 152 -1.42 16.12 9.63
N GLY A 153 -2.34 15.33 10.19
CA GLY A 153 -3.59 14.97 9.51
C GLY A 153 -4.45 16.19 9.13
N PRO A 154 -5.41 16.02 8.20
CA PRO A 154 -6.22 17.14 7.73
C PRO A 154 -7.17 17.63 8.82
N GLU A 155 -7.11 18.92 9.12
CA GLU A 155 -7.96 19.53 10.15
C GLU A 155 -9.44 19.64 9.70
N PRO A 156 -10.41 19.58 10.63
CA PRO A 156 -11.84 19.55 10.29
C PRO A 156 -12.41 20.90 9.85
N TYR A 157 -11.66 22.01 9.91
CA TYR A 157 -12.18 23.34 9.53
C TYR A 157 -11.71 23.77 8.14
N LYS A 158 -10.41 24.05 7.97
CA LYS A 158 -9.87 24.50 6.68
C LYS A 158 -9.24 23.36 5.86
N GLY A 159 -9.19 22.13 6.39
CA GLY A 159 -8.56 21.00 5.71
C GLY A 159 -7.05 21.17 5.51
N LYS A 160 -6.39 21.96 6.34
CA LYS A 160 -4.93 22.04 6.38
C LYS A 160 -4.33 20.77 6.99
N GLY A 161 -3.22 20.34 6.44
CA GLY A 161 -2.52 19.11 6.80
C GLY A 161 -2.16 18.30 5.56
N ILE A 162 -1.71 17.09 5.80
CA ILE A 162 -1.38 16.07 4.81
C ILE A 162 -2.62 15.22 4.61
N ARG A 163 -3.07 15.08 3.36
CA ARG A 163 -4.21 14.24 2.98
C ARG A 163 -3.81 13.26 1.90
N TYR A 164 -4.57 12.19 1.72
CA TYR A 164 -4.43 11.42 0.48
C TYR A 164 -4.92 12.24 -0.71
N LYS A 165 -4.32 12.02 -1.88
CA LYS A 165 -4.86 12.60 -3.12
C LYS A 165 -6.30 12.11 -3.31
N ASP A 166 -7.17 13.05 -3.69
CA ASP A 166 -8.60 12.84 -3.85
C ASP A 166 -9.37 12.47 -2.56
N GLU A 167 -8.75 12.60 -1.38
CA GLU A 167 -9.46 12.43 -0.11
C GLU A 167 -10.46 13.57 0.11
N TYR A 168 -11.73 13.19 0.30
CA TYR A 168 -12.78 14.11 0.70
C TYR A 168 -12.67 14.43 2.20
N ILE A 169 -12.40 15.69 2.53
CA ILE A 169 -12.35 16.18 3.91
C ILE A 169 -13.69 16.80 4.27
N PHE A 170 -14.40 16.19 5.21
CA PHE A 170 -15.60 16.77 5.79
C PHE A 170 -15.24 18.02 6.61
N ARG A 171 -15.68 19.19 6.15
CA ARG A 171 -15.38 20.47 6.80
C ARG A 171 -16.54 20.91 7.69
N LYS A 172 -16.23 21.28 8.93
CA LYS A 172 -17.12 21.95 9.86
C LYS A 172 -17.04 23.46 9.65
N GLU A 173 -18.17 24.15 9.79
CA GLU A 173 -18.18 25.60 9.74
C GLU A 173 -17.38 26.19 10.91
N GLY A 174 -16.55 27.19 10.62
CA GLY A 174 -15.92 28.02 11.64
C GLY A 174 -16.91 29.04 12.21
N LYS A 175 -16.48 29.82 13.22
CA LYS A 175 -17.27 30.94 13.72
C LYS A 175 -17.56 31.91 12.57
N LYS A 176 -18.83 32.06 12.20
CA LYS A 176 -19.31 33.15 11.35
C LYS A 176 -19.14 34.45 12.15
N LYS A 177 -18.41 35.41 11.57
CA LYS A 177 -18.46 36.81 12.01
C LYS A 177 -19.65 37.47 11.35
#